data_AF-A0ABD3II60-F1
#
_entry.id   AF-A0ABD3II60-F1
#
_cell.length_a   1.000
_cell.length_b   1.000
_cell.length_c   1.000
_cell.angle_alpha   90.00
_cell.angle_beta   90.00
_cell.angle_gamma   90.00
#
_symmetry.space_group_name_H-M   'P 1'
#
loop_
_entity.id
_entity.type
_entity.pdbx_description
1 polymer ?
#
loop_
_entity_poly.entity_id
_entity_poly.type
_entity_poly.pdbx_seq_one_letter_code
_entity_poly.pdbx_strand_id
1 'polypeptide(L)'
;MDRWENTWMDVQDGRRQQDESGLRRWSILHQLPYWKHLQIHHLLDPMHIEANVVKSLIKHLFGEKDNVRSRRACEEFNVHPDTWMQINEDGSETMPSAPWVLRKEEHKVLCQRISKFDFQLVSAHT
;
A
#
# COMPACT_ATOMS: atom_id res chain seq x y z
N MET A 1 8.56 22.05 -1.38
CA MET A 1 8.54 21.79 0.08
C MET A 1 7.22 21.12 0.37
N ASP A 2 7.30 19.79 0.51
CA ASP A 2 6.14 18.93 0.55
C ASP A 2 5.38 19.15 1.86
N ARG A 3 4.05 19.24 1.74
CA ARG A 3 3.07 19.39 2.84
C ARG A 3 3.36 18.48 4.05
N TRP A 4 4.00 17.34 3.79
CA TRP A 4 4.36 16.31 4.75
C TRP A 4 5.51 16.70 5.68
N GLU A 5 6.51 17.48 5.24
CA GLU A 5 7.63 17.91 6.11
C GLU A 5 7.15 18.81 7.26
N ASN A 6 6.17 19.67 7.00
CA ASN A 6 5.61 20.57 8.02
C ASN A 6 4.80 19.81 9.07
N THR A 7 4.10 18.74 8.67
CA THR A 7 3.38 17.87 9.61
C THR A 7 4.32 17.22 10.64
N TRP A 8 5.58 16.96 10.27
CA TRP A 8 6.59 16.41 11.18
C TRP A 8 7.09 17.39 12.23
N MET A 9 7.25 18.66 11.86
CA MET A 9 7.65 19.70 12.80
C MET A 9 6.55 19.94 13.84
N ASP A 10 5.28 19.92 13.43
CA ASP A 10 4.14 20.09 14.33
C ASP A 10 3.93 18.90 15.28
N VAL A 11 4.35 17.69 14.89
CA VAL A 11 4.30 16.48 15.74
C VAL A 11 5.31 16.56 16.89
N GLN A 12 6.39 17.33 16.74
CA GLN A 12 7.40 17.56 17.79
C GLN A 12 6.99 18.65 18.79
N ASP A 13 6.13 19.61 18.40
CA ASP A 13 5.67 20.69 19.28
C ASP A 13 4.49 20.25 20.18
N GLY A 14 4.83 19.54 21.26
CA GLY A 14 4.51 19.97 22.62
C GLY A 14 3.06 20.13 23.12
N ARG A 15 1.98 20.02 22.34
CA ARG A 15 0.61 20.19 22.87
C ARG A 15 -0.38 19.17 22.31
N ARG A 16 -0.43 17.98 22.92
CA ARG A 16 -1.52 17.01 22.70
C ARG A 16 -2.19 16.67 24.03
N GLN A 17 -3.46 17.01 24.15
CA GLN A 17 -4.30 16.70 25.32
C GLN A 17 -4.26 15.17 25.57
N GLN A 18 -3.93 14.79 26.80
CA GLN A 18 -3.92 13.41 27.28
C GLN A 18 -5.37 12.96 27.52
N ASP A 19 -5.81 11.90 26.85
CA ASP A 19 -6.89 11.08 27.40
C ASP A 19 -6.29 10.04 28.36
N GLU A 20 -7.08 9.60 29.33
CA GLU A 20 -6.65 8.70 30.42
C GLU A 20 -6.24 7.29 29.94
N SER A 21 -6.43 6.95 28.66
CA SER A 21 -6.08 5.64 28.09
C SER A 21 -4.76 5.62 27.32
N GLY A 22 -4.23 6.78 26.91
CA GLY A 22 -2.94 6.91 26.21
C GLY A 22 -2.88 6.27 24.80
N LEU A 23 -3.99 5.70 24.31
CA LEU A 23 -3.99 4.77 23.17
C LEU A 23 -4.54 5.33 21.85
N ARG A 24 -5.02 6.59 21.80
CA ARG A 24 -5.66 7.18 20.60
C ARG A 24 -4.79 7.36 19.34
N ARG A 25 -3.53 6.90 19.32
CA ARG A 25 -2.56 7.20 18.23
C ARG A 25 -1.89 5.99 17.58
N TRP A 26 -2.43 4.79 17.76
CA TRP A 26 -1.80 3.57 17.25
C TRP A 26 -2.41 3.21 15.90
N SER A 27 -1.57 3.06 14.87
CA SER A 27 -1.95 2.58 13.53
C SER A 27 -2.78 1.30 13.61
N ILE A 28 -3.70 1.07 12.65
CA ILE A 28 -4.49 -0.17 12.55
C ILE A 28 -3.61 -1.44 12.47
N LEU A 29 -2.34 -1.29 12.07
CA LEU A 29 -1.36 -2.38 12.07
C LEU A 29 -1.20 -3.01 13.47
N HIS A 30 -1.42 -2.25 14.55
CA HIS A 30 -1.37 -2.75 15.93
C HIS A 30 -2.48 -3.77 16.25
N GLN A 31 -3.54 -3.83 15.43
CA GLN A 31 -4.63 -4.79 15.58
C GLN A 31 -4.36 -6.11 14.86
N LEU A 32 -3.24 -6.24 14.14
CA LEU A 32 -2.92 -7.46 13.41
C LEU A 32 -2.64 -8.63 14.40
N PRO A 33 -3.13 -9.86 14.14
CA PRO A 33 -3.03 -10.97 15.09
C PRO A 33 -1.60 -11.35 15.49
N TYR A 34 -0.64 -11.07 14.60
CA TYR A 34 0.77 -11.35 14.82
C TYR A 34 1.52 -10.22 15.53
N TRP A 35 0.87 -9.05 15.74
CA TRP A 35 1.49 -7.91 16.38
C TRP A 35 2.01 -8.30 17.77
N LYS A 36 1.22 -9.00 18.60
CA LYS A 36 1.68 -9.52 19.91
C LYS A 36 2.96 -10.38 19.91
N HIS A 37 3.42 -10.88 18.76
CA HIS A 37 4.60 -11.74 18.64
C HIS A 37 5.87 -11.02 18.16
N LEU A 38 5.78 -9.81 17.63
CA LEU A 38 6.98 -9.03 17.32
C LEU A 38 7.54 -8.44 18.63
N GLN A 39 8.81 -8.67 18.93
CA GLN A 39 9.43 -8.08 20.13
C GLN A 39 9.94 -6.64 19.90
N ILE A 40 9.95 -6.19 18.64
CA ILE A 40 10.66 -4.98 18.21
C ILE A 40 9.72 -4.00 17.47
N HIS A 41 8.48 -3.86 17.95
CA HIS A 41 7.50 -2.93 17.36
C HIS A 41 7.94 -1.49 17.34
N HIS A 42 8.71 -1.09 18.35
CA HIS A 42 9.20 0.28 18.49
C HIS A 42 10.22 0.67 17.40
N LEU A 43 10.81 -0.31 16.68
CA LEU A 43 11.66 -0.04 15.52
C LEU A 43 10.88 -0.05 14.20
N LEU A 44 9.64 -0.53 14.21
CA LEU A 44 8.78 -0.48 13.04
C LEU A 44 8.09 0.88 13.03
N ASP A 45 8.41 1.69 12.01
CA ASP A 45 7.70 2.93 11.75
C ASP A 45 6.40 2.61 10.98
N PRO A 46 5.23 2.60 11.64
CA PRO A 46 3.99 2.15 11.02
C PRO A 46 3.58 3.05 9.86
N MET A 47 3.92 4.34 9.93
CA MET A 47 3.59 5.31 8.90
C MET A 47 4.45 5.07 7.64
N HIS A 48 5.73 4.73 7.80
CA HIS A 48 6.56 4.33 6.64
C HIS A 48 6.13 2.98 6.07
N ILE A 49 5.74 2.03 6.91
CA ILE A 49 5.21 0.74 6.46
C ILE A 49 3.93 0.94 5.65
N GLU A 50 2.98 1.72 6.18
CA GLU A 50 1.74 2.06 5.48
C GLU A 50 2.02 2.76 4.15
N ALA A 51 2.89 3.78 4.14
CA ALA A 51 3.26 4.47 2.92
C ALA A 51 3.92 3.53 1.90
N ASN A 52 4.79 2.62 2.33
CA ASN A 52 5.47 1.68 1.45
C ASN A 52 4.52 0.62 0.89
N VAL A 53 3.62 0.08 1.71
CA VAL A 53 2.62 -0.91 1.28
C VAL A 53 1.64 -0.28 0.30
N VAL A 54 1.09 0.89 0.62
CA VAL A 54 0.14 1.60 -0.26
C VAL A 54 0.81 1.98 -1.58
N LYS A 55 2.03 2.55 -1.55
CA LYS A 55 2.79 2.85 -2.78
C LYS A 55 3.04 1.58 -3.59
N SER A 56 3.39 0.46 -2.97
CA SER A 56 3.63 -0.79 -3.68
C SER A 56 2.35 -1.35 -4.31
N LEU A 57 1.22 -1.27 -3.60
CA LEU A 57 -0.07 -1.71 -4.08
C LEU A 57 -0.54 -0.89 -5.29
N ILE A 58 -0.44 0.45 -5.21
CA ILE A 58 -0.80 1.33 -6.32
C ILE A 58 0.05 1.03 -7.56
N LYS A 59 1.38 0.88 -7.40
CA LYS A 59 2.27 0.52 -8.51
C LYS A 59 1.93 -0.83 -9.14
N HIS A 60 1.46 -1.78 -8.34
CA HIS A 60 1.03 -3.09 -8.85
C HIS A 60 -0.27 -2.98 -9.64
N LEU A 61 -1.27 -2.26 -9.12
CA LEU A 61 -2.54 -2.00 -9.83
C LEU A 61 -2.36 -1.19 -11.11
N PHE A 62 -1.33 -0.35 -11.17
CA PHE A 62 -1.01 0.44 -12.36
C PHE A 62 -0.14 -0.33 -13.37
N GLY A 63 0.24 -1.56 -13.07
CA GLY A 63 1.12 -2.37 -13.91
C GLY A 63 2.59 -1.94 -13.93
N GLU A 64 3.00 -0.94 -13.14
CA GLU A 64 4.40 -0.47 -13.10
C GLU A 64 5.38 -1.53 -12.56
N LYS A 65 4.90 -2.42 -11.70
CA LYS A 65 5.67 -3.55 -11.15
C LYS A 65 5.41 -4.87 -11.89
N ASP A 66 4.60 -4.83 -12.94
CA ASP A 66 4.26 -6.01 -13.73
C ASP A 66 5.28 -6.22 -14.85
N ASN A 67 6.27 -7.06 -14.58
CA ASN A 67 7.40 -7.33 -15.47
C ASN A 67 7.47 -8.82 -15.80
N VAL A 68 8.17 -9.18 -16.88
CA VAL A 68 8.39 -10.59 -17.29
C VAL A 68 8.96 -11.44 -16.14
N ARG A 69 9.90 -10.88 -15.35
CA ARG A 69 10.45 -11.57 -14.17
C ARG A 69 9.39 -11.86 -13.11
N SER A 70 8.46 -10.92 -12.89
CA SER A 70 7.33 -11.11 -11.97
C SER A 70 6.40 -12.21 -12.47
N ARG A 71 6.13 -12.29 -13.78
CA ARG A 71 5.31 -13.35 -14.39
C ARG A 71 5.95 -14.73 -14.31
N ARG A 72 7.26 -14.83 -14.60
CA ARG A 72 8.01 -16.09 -14.43
C ARG A 72 8.07 -16.56 -12.98
N ALA A 73 8.15 -15.63 -12.03
CA ALA A 73 8.02 -15.98 -10.62
C ALA A 73 6.61 -16.52 -10.29
N CYS A 74 5.54 -15.94 -10.87
CA CYS A 74 4.18 -16.46 -10.68
C CYS A 74 4.04 -17.89 -11.23
N GLU A 75 4.69 -18.20 -12.35
CA GLU A 75 4.77 -19.55 -12.91
C GLU A 75 5.54 -20.51 -11.99
N GLU A 76 6.72 -20.10 -11.47
CA GLU A 76 7.51 -20.89 -10.52
C GLU A 76 6.73 -21.20 -9.23
N PHE A 77 5.95 -20.24 -8.73
CA PHE A 77 5.09 -20.42 -7.55
C PHE A 77 3.72 -21.04 -7.87
N ASN A 78 3.46 -21.40 -9.13
CA ASN A 78 2.20 -21.99 -9.61
C ASN A 78 0.96 -21.15 -9.22
N VAL A 79 1.06 -19.83 -9.33
CA VAL A 79 -0.02 -18.86 -9.05
C VAL A 79 -0.42 -18.10 -10.30
N HIS A 80 -1.73 -17.80 -10.42
CA HIS A 80 -2.32 -17.08 -11.55
C HIS A 80 -1.92 -17.62 -12.94
N PRO A 81 -2.27 -18.89 -13.27
CA PRO A 81 -1.91 -19.53 -14.54
C PRO A 81 -2.37 -18.76 -15.78
N ASP A 82 -3.51 -18.06 -15.69
CA ASP A 82 -4.05 -17.24 -16.78
C ASP A 82 -3.15 -16.05 -17.15
N THR A 83 -2.12 -15.78 -16.35
CA THR A 83 -1.22 -14.64 -16.49
C THR A 83 0.22 -15.05 -16.84
N TRP A 84 0.48 -16.33 -17.07
CA TRP A 84 1.81 -16.79 -17.46
C TRP A 84 2.21 -16.32 -18.86
N MET A 85 3.51 -16.35 -19.13
CA MET A 85 4.04 -16.01 -20.46
C MET A 85 3.52 -17.02 -21.48
N GLN A 86 3.05 -16.54 -22.64
CA GLN A 86 2.55 -17.39 -23.71
C GLN A 86 3.58 -17.44 -24.84
N ILE A 87 3.87 -18.65 -25.32
CA ILE A 87 4.71 -18.85 -26.50
C ILE A 87 3.77 -18.97 -27.70
N ASN A 88 3.89 -18.04 -28.62
CA ASN A 88 3.14 -18.02 -29.87
C ASN A 88 3.69 -19.06 -30.87
N GLU A 89 2.92 -19.37 -31.90
CA GLU A 89 3.30 -20.33 -32.95
C GLU A 89 4.57 -19.92 -33.73
N ASP A 90 4.86 -18.61 -33.78
CA ASP A 90 6.06 -18.04 -34.39
C ASP A 90 7.30 -18.09 -33.47
N GLY A 91 7.16 -18.64 -32.27
CA GLY A 91 8.21 -18.71 -31.24
C GLY A 91 8.39 -17.40 -30.46
N SER A 92 7.55 -16.39 -30.67
CA SER A 92 7.58 -15.16 -29.89
C SER A 92 6.93 -15.35 -28.51
N GLU A 93 7.51 -14.73 -27.47
CA GLU A 93 6.93 -14.70 -26.13
C GLU A 93 6.01 -13.49 -25.98
N THR A 94 4.76 -13.69 -25.59
CA THR A 94 3.82 -12.62 -25.25
C THR A 94 3.41 -12.65 -23.79
N MET A 95 3.25 -11.46 -23.21
CA MET A 95 2.81 -11.28 -21.84
C MET A 95 1.33 -10.89 -21.84
N PRO A 96 0.41 -11.78 -21.42
CA PRO A 96 -1.00 -11.45 -21.38
C PRO A 96 -1.27 -10.34 -20.34
N SER A 97 -2.22 -9.48 -20.63
CA SER A 97 -2.63 -8.42 -19.70
C SER A 97 -3.17 -9.04 -18.42
N ALA A 98 -2.65 -8.62 -17.26
CA ALA A 98 -3.11 -9.12 -15.98
C ALA A 98 -4.50 -8.54 -15.64
N PRO A 99 -5.42 -9.34 -15.09
CA PRO A 99 -6.79 -8.90 -14.80
C PRO A 99 -6.87 -7.87 -13.66
N TRP A 100 -5.82 -7.75 -12.84
CA TRP A 100 -5.73 -6.76 -11.76
C TRP A 100 -5.08 -5.43 -12.19
N VAL A 101 -4.52 -5.35 -13.40
CA VAL A 101 -3.98 -4.10 -13.92
C VAL A 101 -5.14 -3.25 -14.39
N LEU A 102 -5.28 -2.08 -13.78
CA LEU A 102 -6.37 -1.16 -14.05
C LEU A 102 -6.20 -0.53 -15.45
N ARG A 103 -7.32 -0.24 -16.10
CA ARG A 103 -7.35 0.51 -17.34
C ARG A 103 -7.20 2.01 -17.08
N LYS A 104 -6.89 2.80 -18.11
CA LYS A 104 -6.65 4.25 -17.98
C LYS A 104 -7.86 4.99 -17.37
N GLU A 105 -9.07 4.54 -17.66
CA GLU A 105 -10.31 5.09 -17.11
C GLU A 105 -10.43 4.76 -15.62
N GLU A 106 -10.11 3.52 -15.25
CA GLU A 106 -10.13 3.02 -13.86
C GLU A 106 -9.04 3.70 -13.01
N HIS A 107 -7.87 4.02 -13.59
CA HIS A 107 -6.84 4.83 -12.93
C HIS A 107 -7.40 6.19 -12.48
N LYS A 108 -8.12 6.88 -13.37
CA LYS A 108 -8.71 8.20 -13.07
C LYS A 108 -9.72 8.09 -11.93
N VAL A 109 -10.59 7.08 -11.97
CA VAL A 109 -11.58 6.84 -10.91
C VAL A 109 -10.90 6.55 -9.58
N LEU A 110 -9.86 5.71 -9.57
CA LEU A 110 -9.10 5.41 -8.36
C LEU A 110 -8.43 6.68 -7.80
N CYS A 111 -7.75 7.46 -8.62
CA CYS A 111 -7.12 8.71 -8.20
C CYS A 111 -8.13 9.71 -7.64
N GLN A 112 -9.30 9.86 -8.27
CA GLN A 112 -10.39 10.71 -7.79
C GLN A 112 -10.98 10.20 -6.46
N ARG A 113 -11.08 8.88 -6.29
CA ARG A 113 -11.52 8.27 -5.03
C ARG A 113 -10.50 8.57 -3.95
N ILE A 114 -9.22 8.28 -4.18
CA ILE A 114 -8.13 8.50 -3.23
C ILE A 114 -8.01 9.99 -2.86
N SER A 115 -8.17 10.91 -3.81
CA SER A 115 -8.13 12.35 -3.51
C SER A 115 -9.30 12.83 -2.65
N LYS A 116 -10.42 12.11 -2.66
CA LYS A 116 -11.60 12.36 -1.82
C LYS A 116 -11.55 11.60 -0.49
N PHE A 117 -10.68 10.60 -0.38
CA PHE A 117 -10.36 9.98 0.89
C PHE A 117 -9.52 10.97 1.69
N ASP A 118 -10.21 11.74 2.51
CA ASP A 118 -9.56 12.39 3.63
C ASP A 118 -9.25 11.27 4.64
N PHE A 119 -7.97 11.05 4.94
CA PHE A 119 -7.60 10.24 6.09
C PHE A 119 -8.02 11.04 7.31
N GLN A 120 -9.30 10.93 7.69
CA GLN A 120 -9.74 11.39 8.99
C GLN A 120 -8.96 10.58 10.02
N LEU A 121 -7.85 11.15 10.49
CA LEU A 121 -7.36 10.87 11.83
C LEU A 121 -8.57 11.13 12.71
N VAL A 122 -9.16 10.05 13.23
CA VAL A 122 -10.46 10.03 13.90
C VAL A 122 -10.50 11.14 14.94
N SER A 123 -11.08 12.28 14.54
CA SER A 123 -11.50 13.38 15.39
C SER A 123 -12.87 12.98 15.91
N ALA A 124 -12.90 11.98 16.79
CA ALA A 124 -14.11 11.66 17.52
C ALA A 124 -14.16 12.57 18.76
N HIS A 125 -14.77 13.74 18.57
CA HIS A 125 -15.56 14.42 19.59
C HIS A 125 -16.80 13.56 19.86
N THR A 126 -16.91 13.01 21.06
CA THR A 126 -17.97 13.22 22.05
C THR A 126 -17.68 12.25 23.21
#